data_AF-A0A964LL79-F1
#
_entry.id   AF-A0A964LL79-F1
#
_cell.length_a   1.000
_cell.length_b   1.000
_cell.length_c   1.000
_cell.angle_alpha   90.00
_cell.angle_beta   90.00
_cell.angle_gamma   90.00
#
_symmetry.space_group_name_H-M   'P 1'
#
loop_
_entity.id
_entity.type
_entity.pdbx_description
1 polymer ?
#
loop_
_entity_poly.entity_id
_entity_poly.type
_entity_poly.pdbx_seq_one_letter_code
_entity_poly.pdbx_strand_id
1 'polypeptide(L)'
;MATRSAPIASASTLVVGEVIDPDLLDDLQPFGRVGGHRRHGDSHSREDMVPPPIPRDRAGRLDLRLALRTTYRWQVQPKWSATMRELLEAYERLRAEGLVGRAVVTQIWGSAPRPEGAVLLASPTGKMAGSVSGGCVENAVVEEIRAAIERGTPKALEYGVTHERAWEFGLSCGGTISLFVEPTVRAEIVAAAGRREGSVVATVIGGAAPLGAALVYHESGARENLRVPPGLAETMAAGAADAITHLSSKSETIPTPNGEVRVLYEVFPRRPTLLIFGGVHIATALVTLARPLGFRTVVADGREAFLTPERFPDADELIVGWPDEVFARVGIDSATCICLLTHDPKFDEPAIEVALRSPAAYIGVIGSRKTQQIRRERLKEAGHSAEQIARLHGPIGLDLGGREPSEIALAILAEITATRYQGKITRGTKS
;
A
#
# COMPACT_ATOMS: atom_id res chain seq x y z
N MET A 1 -38.75 -13.75 46.55
CA MET A 1 -39.64 -12.62 46.87
C MET A 1 -39.21 -11.45 45.98
N ALA A 2 -39.86 -11.19 44.84
CA ALA A 2 -41.05 -10.32 44.74
C ALA A 2 -40.77 -8.97 45.41
N THR A 3 -40.74 -7.79 44.79
CA THR A 3 -41.42 -7.16 43.63
C THR A 3 -40.73 -5.78 43.49
N ARG A 4 -40.61 -5.15 42.33
CA ARG A 4 -41.66 -4.27 41.77
C ARG A 4 -41.26 -3.80 40.37
N SER A 5 -42.27 -3.79 39.50
CA SER A 5 -42.26 -3.29 38.14
C SER A 5 -43.15 -2.03 38.06
N ALA A 6 -42.97 -1.28 36.95
CA ALA A 6 -43.88 -0.32 36.29
C ALA A 6 -43.92 1.16 36.80
N PRO A 7 -44.34 2.16 35.97
CA PRO A 7 -44.38 2.25 34.48
C PRO A 7 -44.16 3.67 33.82
N ILE A 8 -44.11 3.70 32.47
CA ILE A 8 -44.62 4.69 31.46
C ILE A 8 -44.12 6.16 31.44
N ALA A 9 -43.66 6.66 30.28
CA ALA A 9 -44.29 7.75 29.49
C ALA A 9 -43.48 8.17 28.24
N SER A 10 -44.20 8.47 27.17
CA SER A 10 -43.76 8.79 25.80
C SER A 10 -43.60 10.29 25.53
N ALA A 11 -42.76 10.59 24.54
CA ALA A 11 -42.80 11.67 23.54
C ALA A 11 -43.38 13.04 23.92
N SER A 12 -42.52 14.07 23.83
CA SER A 12 -42.92 15.45 23.54
C SER A 12 -41.98 16.06 22.50
N THR A 13 -42.59 16.37 21.37
CA THR A 13 -42.17 17.19 20.24
C THR A 13 -41.54 18.53 20.65
N LEU A 14 -40.46 18.95 19.99
CA LEU A 14 -40.06 20.35 19.94
C LEU A 14 -39.74 20.74 18.49
N VAL A 15 -40.69 21.45 17.89
CA VAL A 15 -40.58 22.17 16.62
C VAL A 15 -39.81 23.46 16.90
N VAL A 16 -38.77 23.73 16.12
CA VAL A 16 -38.29 25.09 15.87
C VAL A 16 -37.95 25.20 14.39
N GLY A 17 -38.87 25.79 13.63
CA GLY A 17 -38.54 26.52 12.42
C GLY A 17 -38.58 28.01 12.77
N GLU A 18 -37.63 28.79 12.26
CA GLU A 18 -37.91 29.93 11.37
C GLU A 18 -36.65 30.76 11.05
N VAL A 19 -36.55 31.07 9.75
CA VAL A 19 -36.07 32.32 9.12
C VAL A 19 -34.56 32.63 9.13
N ILE A 20 -34.00 32.56 7.92
CA ILE A 20 -32.71 33.15 7.50
C ILE A 20 -33.03 34.53 6.91
N ASP A 21 -32.38 35.58 7.41
CA ASP A 21 -32.42 36.95 6.86
C ASP A 21 -31.11 37.23 6.07
N PRO A 22 -31.14 37.69 4.81
CA PRO A 22 -29.99 37.68 3.90
C PRO A 22 -29.30 39.04 3.69
N ASP A 23 -29.05 39.84 4.73
CA ASP A 23 -28.41 41.15 4.61
C ASP A 23 -27.19 41.34 5.54
N LEU A 24 -26.04 40.71 5.23
CA LEU A 24 -24.75 41.21 5.72
C LEU A 24 -23.61 40.90 4.72
N LEU A 25 -23.79 41.44 3.51
CA LEU A 25 -22.72 41.70 2.54
C LEU A 25 -22.56 43.22 2.46
N ASP A 26 -21.52 43.75 3.10
CA ASP A 26 -20.74 44.91 2.65
C ASP A 26 -19.87 45.41 3.81
N ASP A 27 -18.56 45.22 3.71
CA ASP A 27 -17.61 46.22 4.23
C ASP A 27 -16.20 46.08 3.58
N LEU A 28 -15.89 47.13 2.80
CA LEU A 28 -14.58 47.78 2.59
C LEU A 28 -13.60 47.29 1.48
N GLN A 29 -13.55 48.11 0.42
CA GLN A 29 -12.62 48.17 -0.74
C GLN A 29 -11.30 48.96 -0.41
N PRO A 30 -10.47 49.54 -1.35
CA PRO A 30 -10.05 49.22 -2.75
C PRO A 30 -8.51 49.40 -3.06
N PHE A 31 -8.13 49.17 -4.34
CA PHE A 31 -7.00 49.69 -5.16
C PHE A 31 -5.61 48.99 -5.24
N GLY A 32 -5.25 48.59 -6.49
CA GLY A 32 -3.88 48.44 -6.98
C GLY A 32 -3.76 47.75 -8.35
N ARG A 33 -3.50 48.51 -9.43
CA ARG A 33 -3.24 48.09 -10.84
C ARG A 33 -2.07 47.08 -10.93
N VAL A 34 -1.89 46.22 -11.96
CA VAL A 34 -1.44 46.53 -13.35
C VAL A 34 -1.39 45.23 -14.18
N GLY A 35 -1.68 45.30 -15.50
CA GLY A 35 -0.94 44.56 -16.53
C GLY A 35 -1.62 43.35 -17.17
N GLY A 36 -2.20 43.51 -18.37
CA GLY A 36 -2.86 42.44 -19.11
C GLY A 36 -1.97 41.70 -20.13
N HIS A 37 -2.51 40.64 -20.73
CA HIS A 37 -2.28 40.30 -22.14
C HIS A 37 -3.25 39.22 -22.66
N ARG A 38 -3.90 39.58 -23.78
CA ARG A 38 -4.33 38.78 -24.95
C ARG A 38 -5.10 37.47 -24.76
N ARG A 39 -6.32 37.49 -25.30
CA ARG A 39 -7.03 36.33 -25.85
C ARG A 39 -6.26 35.76 -27.05
N HIS A 40 -6.01 34.46 -27.05
CA HIS A 40 -5.95 33.64 -28.26
C HIS A 40 -6.79 32.40 -28.01
N GLY A 41 -7.86 32.26 -28.78
CA GLY A 41 -8.44 30.95 -29.02
C GLY A 41 -7.57 30.25 -30.06
N ASP A 42 -7.35 28.96 -29.87
CA ASP A 42 -7.02 28.04 -30.94
C ASP A 42 -7.68 26.69 -30.66
N SER A 43 -8.57 26.32 -31.57
CA SER A 43 -9.02 24.97 -31.84
C SER A 43 -7.82 24.06 -32.06
N HIS A 44 -7.74 22.91 -31.38
CA HIS A 44 -6.83 21.84 -31.76
C HIS A 44 -7.63 20.64 -32.26
N SER A 45 -7.63 20.52 -33.58
CA SER A 45 -8.05 19.38 -34.37
C SER A 45 -7.14 18.16 -34.16
N ARG A 46 -7.71 16.98 -34.44
CA ARG A 46 -7.22 15.60 -34.23
C ARG A 46 -5.93 15.19 -34.98
N GLU A 47 -5.09 16.10 -35.43
CA GLU A 47 -3.89 15.78 -36.21
C GLU A 47 -2.65 16.41 -35.56
N ASP A 48 -1.97 15.64 -34.70
CA ASP A 48 -0.52 15.73 -34.41
C ASP A 48 -0.15 14.72 -33.30
N MET A 49 -0.40 13.43 -33.57
CA MET A 49 0.20 12.31 -32.81
C MET A 49 1.35 11.72 -33.64
N VAL A 50 2.44 12.46 -33.75
CA VAL A 50 3.72 11.91 -34.23
C VAL A 50 4.58 11.60 -33.02
N PRO A 51 5.02 10.34 -32.80
CA PRO A 51 5.93 10.01 -31.71
C PRO A 51 7.23 10.81 -31.87
N PRO A 52 7.85 11.32 -30.78
CA PRO A 52 9.08 12.07 -30.89
C PRO A 52 10.18 11.18 -31.53
N PRO A 53 11.06 11.76 -32.36
CA PRO A 53 12.09 10.99 -33.05
C PRO A 53 13.02 10.29 -32.06
N ILE A 54 13.41 9.05 -32.38
CA ILE A 54 14.30 8.23 -31.56
C ILE A 54 15.63 8.98 -31.35
N PRO A 55 16.11 9.16 -30.09
CA PRO A 55 17.33 9.92 -29.83
C PRO A 55 18.54 9.30 -30.53
N ARG A 56 19.32 10.15 -31.21
CA ARG A 56 20.57 9.79 -31.86
C ARG A 56 21.73 10.52 -31.20
N ASP A 57 22.90 9.89 -31.16
CA ASP A 57 24.12 10.53 -30.67
C ASP A 57 24.58 11.66 -31.61
N ARG A 58 25.60 12.43 -31.21
CA ARG A 58 26.19 13.50 -32.05
C ARG A 58 26.75 13.01 -33.40
N ALA A 59 26.87 11.69 -33.60
CA ALA A 59 27.33 11.06 -34.83
C ALA A 59 26.18 10.43 -35.64
N GLY A 60 24.91 10.66 -35.26
CA GLY A 60 23.73 10.20 -35.98
C GLY A 60 23.40 8.72 -35.78
N ARG A 61 24.05 8.00 -34.86
CA ARG A 61 23.74 6.60 -34.53
C ARG A 61 22.65 6.51 -33.47
N LEU A 62 21.87 5.43 -33.51
CA LEU A 62 20.81 5.17 -32.54
C LEU A 62 21.43 5.11 -31.12
N ASP A 63 21.06 6.02 -30.23
CA ASP A 63 21.58 6.00 -28.86
C ASP A 63 20.76 5.00 -28.05
N LEU A 64 21.18 3.73 -28.08
CA LEU A 64 20.52 2.64 -27.35
C LEU A 64 20.48 2.89 -25.83
N ARG A 65 21.42 3.65 -25.26
CA ARG A 65 21.43 3.98 -23.83
C ARG A 65 20.38 5.05 -23.49
N LEU A 66 20.15 6.02 -24.37
CA LEU A 66 19.08 6.99 -24.21
C LEU A 66 17.71 6.40 -24.55
N ALA A 67 17.61 5.56 -25.59
CA ALA A 67 16.39 4.88 -25.99
C ALA A 67 15.88 3.92 -24.90
N LEU A 68 16.79 3.18 -24.23
CA LEU A 68 16.45 2.37 -23.05
C LEU A 68 16.11 3.23 -21.81
N ARG A 69 16.53 4.50 -21.77
CA ARG A 69 16.16 5.44 -20.69
C ARG A 69 14.84 6.18 -20.95
N THR A 70 14.43 6.37 -22.20
CA THR A 70 13.18 7.07 -22.56
C THR A 70 11.99 6.13 -22.73
N THR A 71 12.19 4.85 -23.05
CA THR A 71 11.11 3.85 -23.09
C THR A 71 10.82 3.20 -21.73
N TYR A 72 11.67 3.42 -20.73
CA TYR A 72 11.53 2.88 -19.37
C TYR A 72 11.33 3.98 -18.32
N ARG A 73 10.49 4.97 -18.63
CA ARG A 73 10.26 6.14 -17.76
C ARG A 73 8.77 6.41 -17.49
N TRP A 74 7.99 5.35 -17.31
CA TRP A 74 6.82 5.38 -16.44
C TRP A 74 7.21 4.66 -15.16
N GLN A 75 7.86 5.39 -14.26
CA GLN A 75 8.17 4.91 -12.92
C GLN A 75 6.87 4.51 -12.24
N VAL A 76 6.64 3.20 -12.15
CA VAL A 76 5.65 2.58 -11.28
C VAL A 76 6.00 3.04 -9.87
N GLN A 77 5.33 4.10 -9.43
CA GLN A 77 5.35 4.52 -8.04
C GLN A 77 4.89 3.32 -7.19
N PRO A 78 5.42 3.13 -5.98
CA PRO A 78 4.80 2.23 -5.01
C PRO A 78 3.42 2.80 -4.67
N LYS A 79 2.42 2.26 -5.34
CA LYS A 79 1.06 2.79 -5.30
C LYS A 79 0.33 2.10 -4.17
N TRP A 80 0.04 2.90 -3.14
CA TRP A 80 -0.91 2.63 -2.08
C TRP A 80 -2.17 1.94 -2.63
N SER A 81 -2.30 0.63 -2.45
CA SER A 81 -3.57 -0.10 -2.64
C SER A 81 -4.01 -0.62 -1.28
N ALA A 82 -5.20 -0.24 -0.78
CA ALA A 82 -6.37 -1.13 -0.74
C ALA A 82 -6.21 -2.49 -1.43
N THR A 83 -5.18 -3.22 -1.02
CA THR A 83 -5.06 -4.65 -1.26
C THR A 83 -6.11 -5.36 -0.42
N MET A 84 -6.44 -6.60 -0.77
CA MET A 84 -7.35 -7.40 0.06
C MET A 84 -6.91 -7.49 1.52
N ARG A 85 -5.60 -7.40 1.81
CA ARG A 85 -5.05 -7.43 3.18
C ARG A 85 -5.61 -6.32 4.06
N GLU A 86 -5.67 -5.09 3.55
CA GLU A 86 -6.23 -3.93 4.27
C GLU A 86 -7.75 -4.05 4.46
N LEU A 87 -8.41 -4.82 3.59
CA LEU A 87 -9.85 -5.00 3.58
C LEU A 87 -10.31 -6.24 4.36
N LEU A 88 -9.44 -7.02 4.99
CA LEU A 88 -9.83 -8.24 5.70
C LEU A 88 -10.84 -7.96 6.81
N GLU A 89 -10.61 -6.95 7.65
CA GLU A 89 -11.57 -6.59 8.71
C GLU A 89 -12.92 -6.13 8.13
N ALA A 90 -12.89 -5.38 7.02
CA ALA A 90 -14.10 -4.92 6.34
C ALA A 90 -14.84 -6.08 5.67
N TYR A 91 -14.10 -7.03 5.08
CA TYR A 91 -14.62 -8.26 4.52
C TYR A 91 -15.35 -9.08 5.58
N GLU A 92 -14.74 -9.27 6.76
CA GLU A 92 -15.37 -9.98 7.88
C GLU A 92 -16.68 -9.33 8.34
N ARG A 93 -16.73 -7.99 8.39
CA ARG A 93 -17.97 -7.26 8.68
C ARG A 93 -19.03 -7.46 7.61
N LEU A 94 -18.67 -7.32 6.33
CA LEU A 94 -19.61 -7.44 5.22
C LEU A 94 -20.13 -8.89 5.08
N ARG A 95 -19.28 -9.90 5.25
CA ARG A 95 -19.68 -11.31 5.11
C ARG A 95 -20.61 -11.80 6.22
N ALA A 96 -20.61 -11.13 7.37
CA ALA A 96 -21.57 -11.41 8.43
C ALA A 96 -23.02 -11.09 8.00
N GLU A 97 -23.20 -10.26 6.97
CA GLU A 97 -24.50 -9.86 6.43
C GLU A 97 -24.91 -10.63 5.16
N GLY A 98 -24.03 -11.46 4.59
CA GLY A 98 -24.31 -12.25 3.40
C GLY A 98 -23.10 -12.45 2.48
N LEU A 99 -23.36 -12.73 1.20
CA LEU A 99 -22.30 -12.83 0.19
C LEU A 99 -21.58 -11.49 0.02
N VAL A 100 -20.29 -11.54 -0.28
CA VAL A 100 -19.47 -10.36 -0.57
C VAL A 100 -18.81 -10.57 -1.91
N GLY A 101 -19.21 -9.79 -2.91
CA GLY A 101 -18.57 -9.77 -4.19
C GLY A 101 -17.39 -8.79 -4.21
N ARG A 102 -16.62 -8.85 -5.30
CA ARG A 102 -15.31 -8.22 -5.37
C ARG A 102 -15.07 -7.67 -6.76
N ALA A 103 -14.48 -6.48 -6.85
CA ALA A 103 -13.87 -5.97 -8.07
C ALA A 103 -12.39 -5.69 -7.81
N VAL A 104 -11.52 -6.08 -8.74
CA VAL A 104 -10.08 -5.80 -8.69
C VAL A 104 -9.61 -5.11 -9.96
N VAL A 105 -8.79 -4.08 -9.82
CA VAL A 105 -8.14 -3.41 -10.95
C VAL A 105 -7.12 -4.35 -11.58
N THR A 106 -7.32 -4.70 -12.84
CA THR A 106 -6.44 -5.62 -13.58
C THR A 106 -5.46 -4.89 -14.48
N GLN A 107 -5.83 -3.73 -14.99
CA GLN A 107 -4.98 -2.93 -15.85
C GLN A 107 -5.33 -1.45 -15.77
N ILE A 108 -4.33 -0.60 -15.97
CA ILE A 108 -4.50 0.84 -16.05
C ILE A 108 -3.87 1.41 -17.32
N TRP A 109 -4.52 2.40 -17.93
CA TRP A 109 -3.97 3.21 -19.01
C TRP A 109 -4.09 4.70 -18.68
N GLY A 110 -3.03 5.45 -18.94
CA GLY A 110 -2.95 6.85 -18.54
C GLY A 110 -2.94 7.02 -17.01
N SER A 111 -3.41 8.17 -16.56
CA SER A 111 -3.49 8.48 -15.13
C SER A 111 -4.71 7.80 -14.53
N ALA A 112 -4.51 6.68 -13.83
CA ALA A 112 -5.50 6.06 -12.97
C ALA A 112 -5.16 6.34 -11.49
N PRO A 113 -6.15 6.62 -10.64
CA PRO A 113 -5.94 7.05 -9.25
C PRO A 113 -5.62 5.87 -8.32
N ARG A 114 -5.95 4.64 -8.72
CA ARG A 114 -5.62 3.41 -8.01
C ARG A 114 -4.80 2.46 -8.90
N PRO A 115 -3.84 1.70 -8.35
CA PRO A 115 -3.02 0.76 -9.12
C PRO A 115 -3.75 -0.55 -9.42
N GLU A 116 -3.11 -1.37 -10.26
CA GLU A 116 -3.42 -2.80 -10.39
C GLU A 116 -3.35 -3.51 -9.03
N GLY A 117 -4.31 -4.40 -8.78
CA GLY A 117 -4.51 -5.07 -7.49
C GLY A 117 -5.32 -4.26 -6.47
N ALA A 118 -5.73 -3.02 -6.77
CA ALA A 118 -6.68 -2.29 -5.92
C ALA A 118 -8.06 -2.96 -5.93
N VAL A 119 -8.67 -3.09 -4.75
CA VAL A 119 -9.91 -3.86 -4.55
C VAL A 119 -11.05 -2.97 -4.07
N LEU A 120 -12.25 -3.27 -4.56
CA LEU A 120 -13.54 -2.85 -4.00
C LEU A 120 -14.35 -4.10 -3.63
N LEU A 121 -14.85 -4.15 -2.40
CA LEU A 121 -15.79 -5.15 -1.92
C LEU A 121 -17.18 -4.56 -1.85
N ALA A 122 -18.20 -5.35 -2.18
CA ALA A 122 -19.58 -4.94 -2.00
C ALA A 122 -20.49 -6.11 -1.61
N SER A 123 -21.49 -5.81 -0.80
CA SER A 123 -22.57 -6.72 -0.42
C SER A 123 -23.80 -6.54 -1.32
N PRO A 124 -24.75 -7.50 -1.35
CA PRO A 124 -26.02 -7.37 -2.07
C PRO A 124 -26.84 -6.13 -1.68
N THR A 125 -26.64 -5.60 -0.47
CA THR A 125 -27.34 -4.41 0.05
C THR A 125 -26.68 -3.09 -0.37
N GLY A 126 -25.56 -3.14 -1.10
CA GLY A 126 -24.84 -1.95 -1.57
C GLY A 126 -23.80 -1.40 -0.59
N LYS A 127 -23.66 -1.97 0.62
CA LYS A 127 -22.53 -1.63 1.51
C LYS A 127 -21.22 -2.04 0.85
N MET A 128 -20.23 -1.14 0.88
CA MET A 128 -18.94 -1.33 0.21
C MET A 128 -17.73 -1.03 1.11
N ALA A 129 -16.57 -1.55 0.73
CA ALA A 129 -15.28 -1.24 1.34
C ALA A 129 -14.15 -1.31 0.31
N GLY A 130 -13.15 -0.44 0.44
CA GLY A 130 -12.08 -0.32 -0.55
C GLY A 130 -12.43 0.65 -1.68
N SER A 131 -11.60 0.66 -2.73
CA SER A 131 -11.76 1.59 -3.85
C SER A 131 -10.89 1.18 -5.04
N VAL A 132 -11.49 1.23 -6.22
CA VAL A 132 -10.85 0.96 -7.53
C VAL A 132 -10.54 2.24 -8.32
N SER A 133 -11.15 3.38 -7.96
CA SER A 133 -10.95 4.66 -8.66
C SER A 133 -10.87 5.91 -7.79
N GLY A 134 -10.94 5.79 -6.46
CA GLY A 134 -10.92 6.93 -5.56
C GLY A 134 -12.20 7.79 -5.58
N GLY A 135 -13.32 7.31 -6.12
CA GLY A 135 -14.64 7.94 -6.02
C GLY A 135 -15.41 8.14 -7.33
N CYS A 136 -14.81 7.90 -8.50
CA CYS A 136 -15.43 8.22 -9.79
C CYS A 136 -16.41 7.14 -10.29
N VAL A 137 -16.06 5.87 -10.16
CA VAL A 137 -16.85 4.74 -10.70
C VAL A 137 -17.33 3.76 -9.64
N GLU A 138 -17.07 4.01 -8.35
CA GLU A 138 -17.37 3.11 -7.24
C GLU A 138 -18.84 2.66 -7.25
N ASN A 139 -19.81 3.57 -7.41
CA ASN A 139 -21.22 3.21 -7.44
C ASN A 139 -21.58 2.28 -8.62
N ALA A 140 -21.05 2.56 -9.81
CA ALA A 140 -21.26 1.71 -10.97
C ALA A 140 -20.64 0.31 -10.78
N VAL A 141 -19.46 0.25 -10.14
CA VAL A 141 -18.79 -1.01 -9.84
C VAL A 141 -19.53 -1.79 -8.74
N VAL A 142 -20.12 -1.13 -7.74
CA VAL A 142 -20.99 -1.77 -6.75
C VAL A 142 -22.18 -2.45 -7.43
N GLU A 143 -22.84 -1.77 -8.37
CA GLU A 143 -23.97 -2.37 -9.12
C GLU A 143 -23.52 -3.55 -9.99
N GLU A 144 -22.35 -3.48 -10.61
CA GLU A 144 -21.78 -4.62 -11.36
C GLU A 144 -21.41 -5.79 -10.44
N ILE A 145 -20.92 -5.53 -9.22
CA ILE A 145 -20.68 -6.56 -8.21
C ILE A 145 -22.01 -7.22 -7.83
N ARG A 146 -23.08 -6.44 -7.58
CA ARG A 146 -24.41 -6.97 -7.25
C ARG A 146 -24.96 -7.83 -8.38
N ALA A 147 -24.90 -7.36 -9.61
CA ALA A 147 -25.30 -8.12 -10.79
C ALA A 147 -24.46 -9.40 -10.96
N ALA A 148 -23.17 -9.37 -10.63
CA ALA A 148 -22.33 -10.57 -10.63
C ALA A 148 -22.77 -11.57 -9.56
N ILE A 149 -23.07 -11.11 -8.32
CA ILE A 149 -23.60 -11.95 -7.24
C ILE A 149 -24.89 -12.64 -7.69
N GLU A 150 -25.84 -11.90 -8.27
CA GLU A 150 -27.11 -12.45 -8.76
C GLU A 150 -26.92 -13.48 -9.88
N ARG A 151 -26.01 -13.20 -10.81
CA ARG A 151 -25.70 -14.10 -11.94
C ARG A 151 -24.85 -15.31 -11.53
N GLY A 152 -24.10 -15.21 -10.43
CA GLY A 152 -23.17 -16.23 -9.95
C GLY A 152 -21.91 -16.42 -10.80
N THR A 153 -21.62 -15.51 -11.74
CA THR A 153 -20.45 -15.62 -12.64
C THR A 153 -19.61 -14.35 -12.73
N PRO A 154 -18.27 -14.47 -12.83
CA PRO A 154 -17.39 -13.32 -12.93
C PRO A 154 -17.50 -12.61 -14.29
N LYS A 155 -17.05 -11.36 -14.34
CA LYS A 155 -17.10 -10.50 -15.54
C LYS A 155 -15.89 -9.56 -15.57
N ALA A 156 -15.27 -9.43 -16.75
CA ALA A 156 -14.29 -8.37 -16.99
C ALA A 156 -14.99 -7.09 -17.48
N LEU A 157 -14.55 -5.93 -17.00
CA LEU A 157 -15.10 -4.62 -17.32
C LEU A 157 -13.98 -3.64 -17.68
N GLU A 158 -14.33 -2.59 -18.41
CA GLU A 158 -13.45 -1.47 -18.69
C GLU A 158 -14.20 -0.16 -18.48
N TYR A 159 -13.56 0.80 -17.79
CA TYR A 159 -14.06 2.15 -17.56
C TYR A 159 -13.02 3.15 -18.05
N GLY A 160 -13.39 4.09 -18.92
CA GLY A 160 -12.48 5.09 -19.48
C GLY A 160 -13.21 6.31 -20.05
N VAL A 161 -12.43 7.33 -20.43
CA VAL A 161 -12.93 8.63 -20.90
C VAL A 161 -13.62 8.54 -22.27
N THR A 162 -13.35 7.51 -23.06
CA THR A 162 -13.93 7.32 -24.40
C THR A 162 -15.16 6.41 -24.35
N HIS A 163 -16.27 6.93 -23.84
CA HIS A 163 -17.56 6.58 -24.40
C HIS A 163 -18.31 7.88 -24.60
N GLU A 164 -18.81 8.14 -25.80
CA GLU A 164 -19.68 9.28 -26.14
C GLU A 164 -21.08 9.17 -25.47
N ARG A 165 -21.18 8.36 -24.40
CA ARG A 165 -22.25 8.30 -23.38
C ARG A 165 -21.74 8.68 -21.97
N ALA A 166 -20.53 9.23 -21.85
CA ALA A 166 -19.84 9.56 -20.59
C ALA A 166 -20.30 10.89 -19.97
N TRP A 167 -21.61 11.11 -19.86
CA TRP A 167 -22.12 12.17 -18.97
C TRP A 167 -22.46 11.68 -17.56
N GLU A 168 -22.30 10.38 -17.26
CA GLU A 168 -22.67 9.87 -15.93
C GLU A 168 -21.53 9.23 -15.10
N PHE A 169 -20.47 8.64 -15.69
CA PHE A 169 -19.49 7.86 -14.89
C PHE A 169 -18.03 7.82 -15.45
N GLY A 170 -17.48 8.95 -15.91
CA GLY A 170 -16.08 9.03 -16.36
C GLY A 170 -15.07 9.13 -15.21
N LEU A 171 -13.85 8.60 -15.39
CA LEU A 171 -12.74 8.86 -14.47
C LEU A 171 -12.29 10.33 -14.61
N SER A 172 -12.39 11.12 -13.53
CA SER A 172 -12.05 12.55 -13.52
C SER A 172 -10.58 12.84 -13.86
N CYS A 173 -9.71 11.85 -13.69
CA CYS A 173 -8.27 11.95 -13.92
C CYS A 173 -7.81 11.65 -15.36
N GLY A 174 -8.73 11.32 -16.27
CA GLY A 174 -8.40 11.17 -17.69
C GLY A 174 -7.95 9.76 -18.13
N GLY A 175 -7.88 8.79 -17.21
CA GLY A 175 -7.38 7.43 -17.49
C GLY A 175 -8.47 6.43 -17.87
N THR A 176 -8.03 5.19 -18.12
CA THR A 176 -8.88 4.00 -18.29
C THR A 176 -8.43 2.92 -17.32
N ILE A 177 -9.37 2.18 -16.73
CA ILE A 177 -9.10 1.01 -15.89
C ILE A 177 -9.86 -0.21 -16.40
N SER A 178 -9.21 -1.37 -16.40
CA SER A 178 -9.88 -2.67 -16.49
C SER A 178 -10.13 -3.24 -15.10
N LEU A 179 -11.29 -3.84 -14.89
CA LEU A 179 -11.66 -4.53 -13.66
C LEU A 179 -11.99 -5.99 -13.94
N PHE A 180 -11.72 -6.86 -12.98
CA PHE A 180 -12.29 -8.20 -12.91
C PHE A 180 -13.24 -8.26 -11.72
N VAL A 181 -14.51 -8.51 -12.00
CA VAL A 181 -15.60 -8.56 -11.03
C VAL A 181 -15.96 -10.00 -10.75
N GLU A 182 -16.00 -10.36 -9.47
CA GLU A 182 -16.26 -11.70 -8.97
C GLU A 182 -17.50 -11.68 -8.06
N PRO A 183 -18.38 -12.70 -8.17
CA PRO A 183 -19.59 -12.79 -7.35
C PRO A 183 -19.31 -13.08 -5.87
N THR A 184 -18.13 -13.61 -5.56
CA THR A 184 -17.68 -13.87 -4.20
C THR A 184 -16.18 -13.63 -4.11
N VAL A 185 -15.71 -13.11 -2.98
CA VAL A 185 -14.29 -13.17 -2.64
C VAL A 185 -13.90 -14.65 -2.51
N ARG A 186 -12.90 -15.09 -3.28
CA ARG A 186 -12.42 -16.46 -3.26
C ARG A 186 -11.57 -16.76 -2.02
N ALA A 187 -11.64 -18.00 -1.53
CA ALA A 187 -11.00 -18.40 -0.28
C ALA A 187 -9.46 -18.27 -0.33
N GLU A 188 -8.84 -18.56 -1.47
CA GLU A 188 -7.40 -18.42 -1.68
C GLU A 188 -6.92 -16.97 -1.59
N ILE A 189 -7.75 -16.00 -1.99
CA ILE A 189 -7.46 -14.56 -1.89
C ILE A 189 -7.50 -14.13 -0.42
N VAL A 190 -8.50 -14.58 0.35
CA VAL A 190 -8.59 -14.33 1.79
C VAL A 190 -7.41 -14.96 2.52
N ALA A 191 -7.07 -16.21 2.19
CA ALA A 191 -5.94 -16.93 2.79
C ALA A 191 -4.60 -16.23 2.49
N ALA A 192 -4.35 -15.84 1.25
CA ALA A 192 -3.13 -15.13 0.86
C ALA A 192 -3.02 -13.77 1.58
N ALA A 193 -4.12 -13.02 1.66
CA ALA A 193 -4.19 -11.75 2.37
C ALA A 193 -3.99 -11.89 3.89
N GLY A 194 -4.36 -13.03 4.49
CA GLY A 194 -4.24 -13.27 5.94
C GLY A 194 -2.88 -13.86 6.37
N ARG A 195 -2.11 -14.44 5.45
CA ARG A 195 -0.83 -15.10 5.76
C ARG A 195 0.28 -14.09 6.08
N ARG A 196 1.22 -14.53 6.93
CA ARG A 196 2.49 -13.83 7.20
C ARG A 196 3.45 -13.96 6.04
N GLU A 197 3.59 -15.18 5.52
CA GLU A 197 4.39 -15.50 4.33
C GLU A 197 3.86 -14.72 3.12
N GLY A 198 4.78 -14.25 2.27
CA GLY A 198 4.47 -13.64 0.99
C GLY A 198 3.91 -14.67 0.01
N SER A 199 2.89 -14.29 -0.74
CA SER A 199 2.29 -15.14 -1.76
C SER A 199 1.72 -14.33 -2.92
N VAL A 200 1.45 -15.02 -4.03
CA VAL A 200 0.78 -14.47 -5.21
C VAL A 200 -0.37 -15.36 -5.58
N VAL A 201 -1.54 -14.77 -5.84
CA VAL A 201 -2.66 -15.48 -6.43
C VAL A 201 -2.73 -15.10 -7.90
N ALA A 202 -2.27 -16.00 -8.76
CA ALA A 202 -2.35 -15.87 -10.22
C ALA A 202 -3.73 -16.37 -10.68
N THR A 203 -4.57 -15.50 -11.21
CA THR A 203 -5.96 -15.80 -11.59
C THR A 203 -6.16 -15.61 -13.08
N VAL A 204 -6.76 -16.59 -13.76
CA VAL A 204 -7.24 -16.44 -15.13
C VAL A 204 -8.44 -15.48 -15.16
N ILE A 205 -8.27 -14.35 -15.83
CA ILE A 205 -9.27 -13.26 -15.95
C ILE A 205 -9.81 -13.10 -17.37
N GLY A 206 -9.32 -13.88 -18.34
CA GLY A 206 -9.79 -13.85 -19.72
C GLY A 206 -9.11 -14.88 -20.62
N GLY A 207 -9.68 -15.08 -21.81
CA GLY A 207 -9.06 -15.87 -22.86
C GLY A 207 -9.43 -17.37 -22.86
N ALA A 208 -8.58 -18.19 -23.47
CA ALA A 208 -8.81 -19.61 -23.76
C ALA A 208 -8.59 -20.55 -22.56
N ALA A 209 -8.98 -20.13 -21.36
CA ALA A 209 -8.93 -20.93 -20.13
C ALA A 209 -10.11 -20.59 -19.20
N PRO A 210 -10.50 -21.49 -18.28
CA PRO A 210 -11.62 -21.24 -17.37
C PRO A 210 -11.39 -20.01 -16.50
N LEU A 211 -12.32 -19.05 -16.53
CA LEU A 211 -12.27 -17.85 -15.67
C LEU A 211 -12.25 -18.26 -14.19
N GLY A 212 -11.39 -17.60 -13.42
CA GLY A 212 -11.22 -17.89 -12.00
C GLY A 212 -10.41 -19.16 -11.70
N ALA A 213 -9.88 -19.87 -12.70
CA ALA A 213 -8.81 -20.83 -12.47
C ALA A 213 -7.59 -20.09 -11.89
N ALA A 214 -6.96 -20.66 -10.86
CA ALA A 214 -5.94 -19.94 -10.10
C ALA A 214 -4.78 -20.81 -9.65
N LEU A 215 -3.61 -20.20 -9.54
CA LEU A 215 -2.41 -20.77 -8.93
C LEU A 215 -2.02 -19.90 -7.74
N VAL A 216 -1.87 -20.50 -6.56
CA VAL A 216 -1.26 -19.82 -5.41
C VAL A 216 0.23 -20.16 -5.42
N TYR A 217 1.07 -19.14 -5.50
CA TYR A 217 2.52 -19.27 -5.43
C TYR A 217 3.00 -18.65 -4.11
N HIS A 218 3.73 -19.42 -3.31
CA HIS A 218 4.31 -18.95 -2.04
C HIS A 218 5.77 -18.52 -2.25
N GLU A 219 6.26 -17.58 -1.46
CA GLU A 219 7.66 -17.12 -1.57
C GLU A 219 8.69 -18.23 -1.27
N SER A 220 8.30 -19.28 -0.55
CA SER A 220 9.07 -20.52 -0.38
C SER A 220 9.24 -21.34 -1.66
N GLY A 221 8.52 -21.01 -2.74
CA GLY A 221 8.45 -21.76 -3.99
C GLY A 221 7.37 -22.85 -4.00
N ALA A 222 6.66 -23.05 -2.88
CA ALA A 222 5.51 -23.94 -2.83
C ALA A 222 4.36 -23.42 -3.71
N ARG A 223 3.57 -24.33 -4.30
CA ARG A 223 2.47 -23.98 -5.20
C ARG A 223 1.23 -24.82 -4.98
N GLU A 224 0.07 -24.19 -5.13
CA GLU A 224 -1.24 -24.82 -5.05
C GLU A 224 -2.00 -24.55 -6.36
N ASN A 225 -2.36 -25.60 -7.09
CA ASN A 225 -3.09 -25.49 -8.36
C ASN A 225 -4.60 -25.61 -8.12
N LEU A 226 -5.34 -24.55 -8.41
CA LEU A 226 -6.78 -24.47 -8.24
C LEU A 226 -7.44 -24.38 -9.63
N ARG A 227 -7.68 -25.54 -10.26
CA ARG A 227 -8.34 -25.67 -11.58
C ARG A 227 -7.53 -25.14 -12.78
N VAL A 228 -6.21 -25.01 -12.63
CA VAL A 228 -5.31 -24.57 -13.72
C VAL A 228 -5.10 -25.71 -14.73
N PRO A 229 -5.32 -25.46 -16.04
CA PRO A 229 -5.07 -26.46 -17.08
C PRO A 229 -3.59 -26.89 -17.15
N PRO A 230 -3.32 -28.17 -17.50
CA PRO A 230 -1.95 -28.62 -17.79
C PRO A 230 -1.27 -27.73 -18.84
N GLY A 231 0.02 -27.43 -18.63
CA GLY A 231 0.80 -26.57 -19.52
C GLY A 231 0.74 -25.07 -19.22
N LEU A 232 -0.27 -24.59 -18.47
CA LEU A 232 -0.35 -23.19 -18.05
C LEU A 232 0.31 -22.93 -16.69
N ALA A 233 0.33 -23.94 -15.81
CA ALA A 233 0.79 -23.80 -14.42
C ALA A 233 2.26 -23.33 -14.30
N GLU A 234 3.15 -23.81 -15.17
CA GLU A 234 4.57 -23.41 -15.09
C GLU A 234 4.76 -21.95 -15.51
N THR A 235 4.07 -21.49 -16.56
CA THR A 235 4.12 -20.09 -16.99
C THR A 235 3.50 -19.17 -15.94
N MET A 236 2.37 -19.57 -15.35
CA MET A 236 1.76 -18.83 -14.23
C MET A 236 2.70 -18.78 -13.01
N ALA A 237 3.36 -19.89 -12.66
CA ALA A 237 4.31 -19.90 -11.55
C ALA A 237 5.52 -18.97 -11.82
N ALA A 238 6.06 -18.96 -13.04
CA ALA A 238 7.13 -18.05 -13.42
C ALA A 238 6.70 -16.57 -13.34
N GLY A 239 5.52 -16.24 -13.86
CA GLY A 239 4.95 -14.88 -13.76
C GLY A 239 4.69 -14.45 -12.31
N ALA A 240 4.26 -15.39 -11.45
CA ALA A 240 4.05 -15.17 -10.03
C ALA A 240 5.38 -14.95 -9.27
N ALA A 241 6.42 -15.73 -9.58
CA ALA A 241 7.76 -15.57 -9.01
C ALA A 241 8.37 -14.20 -9.35
N ASP A 242 8.16 -13.71 -10.57
CA ASP A 242 8.55 -12.35 -10.98
C ASP A 242 7.76 -11.28 -10.22
N ALA A 243 6.43 -11.44 -10.11
CA ALA A 243 5.55 -10.48 -9.45
C ALA A 243 5.89 -10.30 -7.96
N ILE A 244 6.14 -11.40 -7.23
CA ILE A 244 6.51 -11.32 -5.81
C ILE A 244 7.89 -10.72 -5.58
N THR A 245 8.84 -10.98 -6.47
CA THR A 245 10.19 -10.39 -6.41
C THR A 245 10.13 -8.86 -6.49
N HIS A 246 9.23 -8.32 -7.31
CA HIS A 246 9.05 -6.88 -7.48
C HIS A 246 8.00 -6.26 -6.55
N LEU A 247 7.34 -7.06 -5.72
CA LEU A 247 6.25 -6.65 -4.82
C LEU A 247 5.14 -5.86 -5.54
N SER A 248 4.87 -6.20 -6.80
CA SER A 248 3.93 -5.48 -7.65
C SER A 248 2.92 -6.44 -8.26
N SER A 249 1.63 -6.16 -8.03
CA SER A 249 0.57 -6.82 -8.78
C SER A 249 0.66 -6.41 -10.25
N LYS A 250 0.34 -7.34 -11.15
CA LYS A 250 0.37 -7.12 -12.59
C LYS A 250 -0.62 -8.01 -13.32
N SER A 251 -0.99 -7.66 -14.56
CA SER A 251 -1.62 -8.60 -15.48
C SER A 251 -0.72 -8.93 -16.67
N GLU A 252 -0.82 -10.15 -17.18
CA GLU A 252 -0.06 -10.63 -18.34
C GLU A 252 -0.96 -11.44 -19.28
N THR A 253 -0.66 -11.40 -20.58
CA THR A 253 -1.26 -12.27 -21.58
C THR A 253 -0.27 -13.38 -21.93
N ILE A 254 -0.67 -14.62 -21.68
CA ILE A 254 0.12 -15.82 -21.95
C ILE A 254 -0.39 -16.47 -23.24
N PRO A 255 0.45 -16.63 -24.28
CA PRO A 255 0.10 -17.40 -25.46
C PRO A 255 0.05 -18.90 -25.13
N THR A 256 -1.00 -19.58 -25.59
CA THR A 256 -1.17 -21.04 -25.44
C THR A 256 -1.52 -21.65 -26.80
N PRO A 257 -1.41 -22.99 -26.97
CA PRO A 257 -1.84 -23.66 -28.20
C PRO A 257 -3.30 -23.42 -28.59
N ASN A 258 -4.17 -23.10 -27.61
CA ASN A 258 -5.60 -22.91 -27.80
C ASN A 258 -6.00 -21.43 -27.92
N GLY A 259 -5.03 -20.51 -27.99
CA GLY A 259 -5.26 -19.06 -27.99
C GLY A 259 -4.54 -18.37 -26.83
N GLU A 260 -4.92 -17.14 -26.53
CA GLU A 260 -4.31 -16.36 -25.46
C GLU A 260 -5.08 -16.51 -24.14
N VAL A 261 -4.38 -16.46 -23.01
CA VAL A 261 -4.94 -16.47 -21.66
C VAL A 261 -4.45 -15.25 -20.92
N ARG A 262 -5.36 -14.46 -20.36
CA ARG A 262 -5.02 -13.29 -19.54
C ARG A 262 -5.02 -13.68 -18.06
N VAL A 263 -3.92 -13.41 -17.37
CA VAL A 263 -3.71 -13.76 -15.96
C VAL A 263 -3.44 -12.50 -15.15
N LEU A 264 -4.17 -12.32 -14.06
CA LEU A 264 -3.89 -11.35 -13.01
C LEU A 264 -3.01 -11.99 -11.94
N TYR A 265 -1.87 -11.40 -11.65
CA TYR A 265 -0.99 -11.75 -10.53
C TYR A 265 -1.22 -10.78 -9.38
N GLU A 266 -1.97 -11.23 -8.38
CA GLU A 266 -2.21 -10.44 -7.19
C GLU A 266 -1.17 -10.74 -6.12
N VAL A 267 -0.33 -9.75 -5.80
CA VAL A 267 0.79 -9.92 -4.87
C VAL A 267 0.37 -9.56 -3.46
N PHE A 268 0.51 -10.53 -2.55
CA PHE A 268 0.34 -10.37 -1.12
C PHE A 268 1.73 -10.46 -0.47
N PRO A 269 2.43 -9.31 -0.29
CA PRO A 269 3.78 -9.34 0.25
C PRO A 269 3.77 -9.87 1.69
N ARG A 270 4.92 -10.38 2.13
CA ARG A 270 5.15 -10.75 3.52
C ARG A 270 4.69 -9.62 4.45
N ARG A 271 3.95 -9.95 5.51
CA ARG A 271 3.49 -8.94 6.48
C ARG A 271 4.73 -8.40 7.22
N PRO A 272 5.04 -7.10 7.11
CA PRO A 272 6.27 -6.57 7.67
C PRO A 272 6.20 -6.57 9.20
N THR A 273 7.35 -6.79 9.85
CA THR A 273 7.46 -6.73 11.31
C THR A 273 8.25 -5.49 11.69
N LEU A 274 7.68 -4.62 12.52
CA LEU A 274 8.35 -3.48 13.13
C LEU A 274 8.80 -3.90 14.53
N LEU A 275 10.08 -4.23 14.66
CA LEU A 275 10.70 -4.60 15.92
C LEU A 275 11.36 -3.38 16.55
N ILE A 276 10.80 -2.93 17.67
CA ILE A 276 11.18 -1.69 18.35
C ILE A 276 11.90 -2.05 19.64
N PHE A 277 13.13 -1.59 19.79
CA PHE A 277 13.90 -1.72 21.00
C PHE A 277 13.91 -0.39 21.76
N GLY A 278 13.44 -0.41 23.00
CA GLY A 278 13.24 0.76 23.86
C GLY A 278 11.77 1.15 23.94
N GLY A 279 11.14 0.86 25.09
CA GLY A 279 9.73 1.14 25.39
C GLY A 279 9.46 2.61 25.75
N VAL A 280 10.14 3.55 25.08
CA VAL A 280 10.04 5.01 25.33
C VAL A 280 8.82 5.63 24.63
N HIS A 281 8.56 6.92 24.85
CA HIS A 281 7.40 7.63 24.29
C HIS A 281 7.37 7.72 22.75
N ILE A 282 8.52 7.65 22.07
CA ILE A 282 8.54 7.55 20.60
C ILE A 282 7.96 6.21 20.15
N ALA A 283 8.24 5.13 20.89
CA ALA A 283 7.74 3.80 20.55
C ALA A 283 6.22 3.72 20.61
N THR A 284 5.56 4.38 21.57
CA THR A 284 4.10 4.37 21.69
C THR A 284 3.43 5.00 20.47
N ALA A 285 3.94 6.15 20.03
CA ALA A 285 3.45 6.81 18.80
C ALA A 285 3.77 5.99 17.54
N LEU A 286 4.95 5.37 17.48
CA LEU A 286 5.38 4.55 16.36
C LEU A 286 4.49 3.31 16.18
N VAL A 287 4.16 2.61 17.26
CA VAL A 287 3.23 1.46 17.23
C VAL A 287 1.87 1.88 16.67
N THR A 288 1.31 2.97 17.20
CA THR A 288 -0.01 3.48 16.80
C THR A 288 -0.06 3.79 15.30
N LEU A 289 0.95 4.52 14.78
CA LEU A 289 1.02 4.91 13.37
C LEU A 289 1.37 3.74 12.43
N ALA A 290 2.02 2.69 12.94
CA ALA A 290 2.41 1.53 12.13
C ALA A 290 1.24 0.60 11.80
N ARG A 291 0.18 0.59 12.63
CA ARG A 291 -1.01 -0.25 12.46
C ARG A 291 -1.70 -0.08 11.09
N PRO A 292 -2.08 1.14 10.63
CA PRO A 292 -2.69 1.32 9.32
C PRO A 292 -1.77 0.96 8.15
N LEU A 293 -0.44 0.91 8.37
CA LEU A 293 0.54 0.47 7.37
C LEU A 293 0.72 -1.06 7.34
N GLY A 294 -0.07 -1.80 8.13
CA GLY A 294 -0.12 -3.26 8.11
C GLY A 294 1.03 -3.95 8.84
N PHE A 295 1.83 -3.23 9.62
CA PHE A 295 2.91 -3.83 10.40
C PHE A 295 2.37 -4.78 11.47
N ARG A 296 3.13 -5.82 11.76
CA ARG A 296 3.13 -6.45 13.08
C ARG A 296 4.13 -5.68 13.95
N THR A 297 3.71 -5.21 15.10
CA THR A 297 4.52 -4.41 16.00
C THR A 297 4.98 -5.23 17.20
N VAL A 298 6.28 -5.25 17.45
CA VAL A 298 6.87 -5.91 18.62
C VAL A 298 7.70 -4.87 19.35
N VAL A 299 7.40 -4.65 20.63
CA VAL A 299 8.17 -3.72 21.47
C VAL A 299 8.95 -4.51 22.50
N ALA A 300 10.26 -4.30 22.52
CA ALA A 300 11.17 -4.93 23.45
C ALA A 300 11.95 -3.91 24.28
N ASP A 301 12.14 -4.20 25.55
CA ASP A 301 12.92 -3.39 26.49
C ASP A 301 13.42 -4.32 27.61
N GLY A 302 14.65 -4.12 28.09
CA GLY A 302 15.16 -4.87 29.23
C GLY A 302 14.48 -4.51 30.56
N ARG A 303 13.66 -3.45 30.59
CA ARG A 303 13.02 -2.93 31.79
C ARG A 303 11.51 -3.13 31.70
N GLU A 304 11.00 -4.05 32.53
CA GLU A 304 9.59 -4.41 32.60
C GLU A 304 8.64 -3.22 32.80
N ALA A 305 9.04 -2.24 33.63
CA ALA A 305 8.24 -1.04 33.88
C ALA A 305 7.94 -0.20 32.63
N PHE A 306 8.71 -0.37 31.55
CA PHE A 306 8.48 0.32 30.29
C PHE A 306 7.49 -0.40 29.36
N LEU A 307 7.05 -1.63 29.67
CA LEU A 307 6.28 -2.47 28.76
C LEU A 307 4.92 -2.84 29.37
N THR A 308 4.03 -1.85 29.51
CA THR A 308 2.67 -2.12 30.00
C THR A 308 1.63 -2.02 28.87
N PRO A 309 0.56 -2.84 28.90
CA PRO A 309 -0.52 -2.78 27.92
C PRO A 309 -1.18 -1.40 27.82
N GLU A 310 -1.27 -0.66 28.93
CA GLU A 310 -1.88 0.69 28.96
C GLU A 310 -1.06 1.70 28.16
N ARG A 311 0.27 1.54 28.14
CA ARG A 311 1.17 2.38 27.34
C ARG A 311 1.20 1.97 25.87
N PHE A 312 0.93 0.70 25.58
CA PHE A 312 1.01 0.11 24.25
C PHE A 312 -0.26 -0.68 23.88
N PRO A 313 -1.44 -0.03 23.83
CA PRO A 313 -2.70 -0.72 23.54
C PRO A 313 -2.77 -1.30 22.13
N ASP A 314 -1.99 -0.75 21.19
CA ASP A 314 -1.93 -1.17 19.79
C ASP A 314 -0.75 -2.12 19.46
N ALA A 315 0.09 -2.47 20.45
CA ALA A 315 1.22 -3.37 20.19
C ALA A 315 0.74 -4.83 20.04
N ASP A 316 1.23 -5.54 19.02
CA ASP A 316 0.91 -6.96 18.86
C ASP A 316 1.64 -7.83 19.91
N GLU A 317 2.83 -7.40 20.34
CA GLU A 317 3.62 -8.13 21.34
C GLU A 317 4.54 -7.19 22.16
N LEU A 318 4.61 -7.44 23.47
CA LEU A 318 5.55 -6.80 24.39
C LEU A 318 6.52 -7.87 24.94
N ILE A 319 7.82 -7.64 24.83
CA ILE A 319 8.85 -8.60 25.23
C ILE A 319 9.84 -7.95 26.18
N VAL A 320 9.84 -8.38 27.45
CA VAL A 320 10.94 -8.07 28.37
C VAL A 320 12.09 -9.02 28.06
N GLY A 321 13.26 -8.49 27.70
CA GLY A 321 14.42 -9.33 27.39
C GLY A 321 15.58 -8.58 26.76
N TRP A 322 16.71 -9.27 26.66
CA TRP A 322 17.91 -8.76 25.98
C TRP A 322 17.79 -8.91 24.45
N PRO A 323 18.53 -8.10 23.66
CA PRO A 323 18.38 -8.10 22.20
C PRO A 323 18.53 -9.46 21.54
N ASP A 324 19.50 -10.25 21.96
CA ASP A 324 19.77 -11.61 21.47
C ASP A 324 18.60 -12.57 21.71
N GLU A 325 18.03 -12.56 22.92
CA GLU A 325 16.85 -13.34 23.28
C GLU A 325 15.62 -12.93 22.45
N VAL A 326 15.41 -11.62 22.31
CA VAL A 326 14.31 -11.04 21.52
C VAL A 326 14.44 -11.43 20.05
N PHE A 327 15.64 -11.31 19.47
CA PHE A 327 15.86 -11.69 18.07
C PHE A 327 15.67 -13.20 17.85
N ALA A 328 16.11 -14.04 18.78
CA ALA A 328 15.89 -15.49 18.69
C ALA A 328 14.40 -15.84 18.74
N ARG A 329 13.60 -15.13 19.56
CA ARG A 329 12.16 -15.33 19.68
C ARG A 329 11.37 -14.83 18.47
N VAL A 330 11.69 -13.62 17.99
CA VAL A 330 10.91 -12.93 16.94
C VAL A 330 11.30 -13.43 15.55
N GLY A 331 12.57 -13.79 15.35
CA GLY A 331 13.16 -14.01 14.04
C GLY A 331 13.38 -12.70 13.27
N ILE A 332 14.32 -12.72 12.33
CA ILE A 332 14.62 -11.55 11.47
C ILE A 332 14.62 -12.00 10.02
N ASP A 333 13.77 -11.39 9.22
CA ASP A 333 13.63 -11.64 7.79
C ASP A 333 13.75 -10.36 6.95
N SER A 334 13.65 -10.49 5.63
CA SER A 334 13.72 -9.38 4.67
C SER A 334 12.51 -8.44 4.69
N ALA A 335 11.50 -8.67 5.53
CA ALA A 335 10.40 -7.74 5.79
C ALA A 335 10.44 -7.17 7.22
N THR A 336 11.51 -7.44 7.97
CA THR A 336 11.70 -6.95 9.33
C THR A 336 12.37 -5.58 9.31
N CYS A 337 11.75 -4.60 9.97
CA CYS A 337 12.26 -3.26 10.21
C CYS A 337 12.60 -3.13 11.70
N ILE A 338 13.86 -2.82 12.00
CA ILE A 338 14.37 -2.71 13.37
C ILE A 338 14.53 -1.23 13.71
N CYS A 339 13.95 -0.80 14.83
CA CYS A 339 14.09 0.56 15.35
C CYS A 339 14.70 0.51 16.75
N LEU A 340 15.94 0.97 16.89
CA LEU A 340 16.62 1.12 18.17
C LEU A 340 16.37 2.53 18.70
N LEU A 341 15.52 2.63 19.70
CA LEU A 341 15.05 3.87 20.34
C LEU A 341 15.57 4.03 21.77
N THR A 342 16.58 3.24 22.15
CA THR A 342 17.29 3.39 23.41
C THR A 342 18.57 4.21 23.22
N HIS A 343 19.12 4.68 24.34
CA HIS A 343 20.38 5.41 24.41
C HIS A 343 21.41 4.68 25.29
N ASP A 344 21.10 3.46 25.74
CA ASP A 344 21.99 2.65 26.56
C ASP A 344 22.91 1.81 25.65
N PRO A 345 24.23 2.08 25.61
CA PRO A 345 25.18 1.32 24.79
C PRO A 345 25.17 -0.18 25.11
N LYS A 346 24.87 -0.59 26.34
CA LYS A 346 24.79 -2.00 26.75
C LYS A 346 23.67 -2.76 26.03
N PHE A 347 22.68 -2.03 25.53
CA PHE A 347 21.53 -2.58 24.83
C PHE A 347 21.61 -2.29 23.33
N ASP A 348 21.97 -1.06 22.95
CA ASP A 348 22.10 -0.63 21.56
C ASP A 348 23.18 -1.40 20.80
N GLU A 349 24.39 -1.51 21.35
CA GLU A 349 25.53 -2.07 20.60
C GLU A 349 25.32 -3.55 20.25
N PRO A 350 24.91 -4.44 21.19
CA PRO A 350 24.56 -5.82 20.86
C PRO A 350 23.40 -5.91 19.86
N ALA A 351 22.40 -5.03 19.96
CA ALA A 351 21.28 -5.04 19.05
C ALA A 351 21.68 -4.66 17.62
N ILE A 352 22.53 -3.64 17.47
CA ILE A 352 23.09 -3.20 16.18
C ILE A 352 23.88 -4.34 15.55
N GLU A 353 24.74 -5.00 16.32
CA GLU A 353 25.59 -6.07 15.82
C GLU A 353 24.81 -7.22 15.20
N VAL A 354 23.75 -7.68 15.88
CA VAL A 354 22.87 -8.73 15.36
C VAL A 354 22.09 -8.22 14.14
N ALA A 355 21.52 -7.01 14.22
CA ALA A 355 20.77 -6.41 13.13
C ALA A 355 21.60 -6.29 11.85
N LEU A 356 22.86 -5.84 11.95
CA LEU A 356 23.77 -5.65 10.80
C LEU A 356 24.13 -6.95 10.08
N ARG A 357 24.08 -8.09 10.78
CA ARG A 357 24.34 -9.44 10.23
C ARG A 357 23.07 -10.11 9.72
N SER A 358 21.90 -9.56 10.03
CA SER A 358 20.59 -10.10 9.66
C SER A 358 20.13 -9.68 8.26
N PRO A 359 19.10 -10.31 7.68
CA PRO A 359 18.47 -9.87 6.43
C PRO A 359 17.49 -8.69 6.59
N ALA A 360 17.43 -8.01 7.75
CA ALA A 360 16.48 -6.93 8.01
C ALA A 360 16.45 -5.87 6.88
N ALA A 361 15.22 -5.49 6.49
CA ALA A 361 14.98 -4.47 5.45
C ALA A 361 15.40 -3.07 5.87
N TYR A 362 15.36 -2.78 7.16
CA TYR A 362 15.64 -1.46 7.71
C TYR A 362 16.24 -1.59 9.11
N ILE A 363 17.29 -0.81 9.38
CA ILE A 363 17.94 -0.75 10.69
C ILE A 363 18.10 0.71 11.08
N GLY A 364 17.13 1.21 11.83
CA GLY A 364 17.10 2.58 12.32
C GLY A 364 17.64 2.70 13.73
N VAL A 365 18.48 3.71 13.98
CA VAL A 365 19.07 3.94 15.30
C VAL A 365 18.94 5.39 15.70
N ILE A 366 18.34 5.64 16.86
CA ILE A 366 18.22 6.98 17.41
C ILE A 366 19.59 7.58 17.78
N GLY A 367 19.66 8.91 17.77
CA GLY A 367 20.84 9.67 18.19
C GLY A 367 21.25 10.75 17.19
N SER A 368 21.87 11.81 17.72
CA SER A 368 22.34 12.99 16.95
C SER A 368 23.35 12.62 15.86
N ARG A 369 23.55 13.48 14.85
CA ARG A 369 24.57 13.28 13.80
C ARG A 369 25.96 12.96 14.39
N LYS A 370 26.34 13.65 15.47
CA LYS A 370 27.60 13.42 16.18
C LYS A 370 27.65 12.02 16.81
N THR A 371 26.57 11.62 17.49
CA THR A 371 26.44 10.27 18.09
C THR A 371 26.58 9.18 17.02
N GLN A 372 25.98 9.39 15.85
CA GLN A 372 26.02 8.44 14.75
C GLN A 372 27.41 8.32 14.14
N GLN A 373 28.15 9.42 14.01
CA GLN A 373 29.54 9.38 13.54
C GLN A 373 30.41 8.52 14.46
N ILE A 374 30.37 8.78 15.76
CA ILE A 374 31.12 8.03 16.77
C ILE A 374 30.73 6.54 16.74
N ARG A 375 29.43 6.24 16.62
CA ARG A 375 28.92 4.87 16.52
C ARG A 375 29.47 4.16 15.29
N ARG A 376 29.51 4.82 14.13
CA ARG A 376 30.06 4.24 12.89
C ARG A 376 31.56 3.98 12.99
N GLU A 377 32.31 4.87 13.66
CA GLU A 377 33.74 4.68 13.94
C GLU A 377 33.97 3.44 14.82
N ARG A 378 33.22 3.30 15.91
CA ARG A 378 33.30 2.11 16.78
C ARG A 378 32.94 0.81 16.06
N LEU A 379 31.89 0.80 15.24
CA LEU A 379 31.52 -0.38 14.47
C LEU A 379 32.61 -0.78 13.46
N LYS A 380 33.28 0.20 12.86
CA LYS A 380 34.42 -0.03 11.98
C LYS A 380 35.60 -0.63 12.75
N GLU A 381 35.91 -0.10 13.94
CA GLU A 381 36.94 -0.65 14.83
C GLU A 381 36.61 -2.07 15.30
N ALA A 382 35.32 -2.39 15.48
CA ALA A 382 34.81 -3.73 15.77
C ALA A 382 34.79 -4.67 14.55
N GLY A 383 35.26 -4.23 13.37
CA GLY A 383 35.44 -5.09 12.20
C GLY A 383 34.24 -5.19 11.25
N HIS A 384 33.20 -4.35 11.41
CA HIS A 384 32.10 -4.32 10.45
C HIS A 384 32.51 -3.72 9.11
N SER A 385 32.00 -4.30 8.02
CA SER A 385 32.30 -3.80 6.66
C SER A 385 31.61 -2.47 6.37
N ALA A 386 32.09 -1.74 5.36
CA ALA A 386 31.48 -0.49 4.92
C ALA A 386 30.02 -0.71 4.47
N GLU A 387 29.74 -1.83 3.82
CA GLU A 387 28.41 -2.22 3.34
C GLU A 387 27.47 -2.51 4.52
N GLN A 388 27.94 -3.21 5.56
CA GLN A 388 27.15 -3.42 6.77
C GLN A 388 26.82 -2.09 7.43
N ILE A 389 27.83 -1.24 7.67
CA ILE A 389 27.64 0.07 8.30
C ILE A 389 26.71 0.97 7.47
N ALA A 390 26.75 0.90 6.14
CA ALA A 390 25.90 1.66 5.25
C ALA A 390 24.40 1.34 5.40
N ARG A 391 24.04 0.16 5.94
CA ARG A 391 22.65 -0.22 6.24
C ARG A 391 22.05 0.52 7.42
N LEU A 392 22.86 1.18 8.27
CA LEU A 392 22.35 1.94 9.42
C LEU A 392 21.73 3.26 8.99
N HIS A 393 20.48 3.47 9.39
CA HIS A 393 19.76 4.72 9.28
C HIS A 393 19.87 5.49 10.60
N GLY A 394 20.70 6.52 10.60
CA GLY A 394 21.09 7.26 11.80
C GLY A 394 21.56 8.67 11.45
N PRO A 395 20.95 9.76 11.98
CA PRO A 395 19.78 9.76 12.85
C PRO A 395 18.58 9.08 12.19
N ILE A 396 17.80 8.32 12.97
CA ILE A 396 16.65 7.57 12.47
C ILE A 396 15.56 8.52 11.94
N GLY A 397 14.93 8.15 10.82
CA GLY A 397 13.84 8.89 10.21
C GLY A 397 14.27 9.99 9.25
N LEU A 398 13.34 10.44 8.42
CA LEU A 398 13.56 11.58 7.52
C LEU A 398 13.71 12.88 8.31
N ASP A 399 14.52 13.82 7.80
CA ASP A 399 14.63 15.16 8.36
C ASP A 399 13.40 16.00 7.99
N LEU A 400 12.31 15.83 8.75
CA LEU A 400 11.05 16.57 8.60
C LEU A 400 11.01 17.85 9.46
N GLY A 401 12.04 18.08 10.29
CA GLY A 401 12.12 19.22 11.22
C GLY A 401 11.33 19.09 12.53
N GLY A 402 10.49 18.05 12.65
CA GLY A 402 9.69 17.76 13.84
C GLY A 402 10.54 17.34 15.05
N ARG A 403 9.97 17.54 16.24
CA ARG A 403 10.60 17.23 17.54
C ARG A 403 9.69 16.46 18.47
N GLU A 404 8.38 16.48 18.22
CA GLU A 404 7.43 15.73 19.02
C GLU A 404 7.50 14.23 18.73
N PRO A 405 7.17 13.35 19.71
CA PRO A 405 7.26 11.90 19.52
C PRO A 405 6.49 11.36 18.32
N SER A 406 5.30 11.92 18.04
CA SER A 406 4.47 11.57 16.89
C SER A 406 5.08 12.03 15.55
N GLU A 407 5.73 13.19 15.53
CA GLU A 407 6.43 13.70 14.34
C GLU A 407 7.68 12.87 14.05
N ILE A 408 8.41 12.46 15.09
CA ILE A 408 9.56 11.55 14.97
C ILE A 408 9.08 10.18 14.48
N ALA A 409 8.00 9.63 15.05
CA ALA A 409 7.42 8.37 14.60
C ALA A 409 6.99 8.42 13.12
N LEU A 410 6.35 9.51 12.70
CA LEU A 410 6.01 9.76 11.29
C LEU A 410 7.27 9.80 10.41
N ALA A 411 8.32 10.50 10.84
CA ALA A 411 9.59 10.56 10.12
C ALA A 411 10.25 9.18 9.97
N ILE A 412 10.19 8.34 11.00
CA ILE A 412 10.69 6.96 10.99
C ILE A 412 9.89 6.13 9.97
N LEU A 413 8.56 6.14 10.05
CA LEU A 413 7.71 5.37 9.13
C LEU A 413 7.82 5.85 7.68
N ALA A 414 8.01 7.16 7.46
CA ALA A 414 8.27 7.72 6.15
C ALA A 414 9.61 7.22 5.58
N GLU A 415 10.67 7.15 6.39
CA GLU A 415 11.96 6.60 5.96
C GLU A 415 11.86 5.09 5.69
N ILE A 416 11.20 4.32 6.56
CA ILE A 416 10.95 2.88 6.36
C ILE A 416 10.20 2.66 5.04
N THR A 417 9.15 3.44 4.79
CA THR A 417 8.36 3.35 3.55
C THR A 417 9.20 3.67 2.33
N ALA A 418 10.01 4.74 2.38
CA ALA A 418 10.92 5.09 1.30
C ALA A 418 11.95 3.99 1.03
N THR A 419 12.55 3.40 2.07
CA THR A 419 13.51 2.29 1.94
C THR A 419 12.85 1.06 1.32
N ARG A 420 11.68 0.65 1.84
CA ARG A 420 10.94 -0.54 1.38
C ARG A 420 10.62 -0.48 -0.11
N TYR A 421 10.28 0.69 -0.61
CA TYR A 421 9.84 0.88 -1.98
C TYR A 421 10.86 1.59 -2.88
N GLN A 422 12.10 1.74 -2.43
CA GLN A 422 13.16 2.45 -3.15
C GLN A 422 12.73 3.86 -3.61
N GLY A 423 11.94 4.53 -2.75
CA GLY A 423 11.44 5.87 -2.98
C GLY A 423 12.57 6.88 -3.09
N LYS A 424 12.39 7.87 -3.98
CA LYS A 424 13.36 8.97 -4.11
C LYS A 424 13.17 9.96 -2.95
N ILE A 425 14.12 9.97 -2.02
CA ILE A 425 14.20 11.03 -1.00
C ILE A 425 14.97 12.20 -1.63
N THR A 426 14.25 13.15 -2.24
CA THR A 426 14.87 14.39 -2.75
C THR A 426 15.11 15.33 -1.57
N ARG A 427 16.33 15.36 -1.05
CA ARG A 427 16.74 16.43 -0.12
C ARG A 427 16.90 17.71 -0.93
N GLY A 428 15.99 18.66 -0.75
CA GLY A 428 16.22 20.02 -1.23
C GLY A 428 17.49 20.55 -0.58
N THR A 429 18.48 20.93 -1.39
CA THR A 429 19.58 21.77 -0.91
C THR A 429 18.96 23.07 -0.43
N LYS A 430 18.84 23.26 0.88
CA LYS A 430 18.61 24.61 1.43
C LYS A 430 19.84 25.42 1.05
N SER A 431 19.67 26.34 0.10
CA SER A 431 20.61 27.40 -0.24
C SER A 431 20.82 28.34 0.93
#